data_AF-A0A919NG68-F1
#
_entry.id   AF-A0A919NG68-F1
#
_cell.length_a   1.000
_cell.length_b   1.000
_cell.length_c   1.000
_cell.angle_alpha   90.00
_cell.angle_beta   90.00
_cell.angle_gamma   90.00
#
_symmetry.space_group_name_H-M   'P 1'
#
loop_
_entity.id
_entity.type
_entity.pdbx_description
1 polymer ?
#
loop_
_entity_poly.entity_id
_entity_poly.type
_entity_poly.pdbx_seq_one_letter_code
_entity_poly.pdbx_strand_id
1 'polypeptide(L)'
;MDTTFNLAVAESHSVEPARWRRTIDLVIDSFAGRFCRVEPRRAAAGFVTGLLADLEIKTCWQVAEQAGHARPDAMQRLLYRAKWDADAVRDDIRKVVVDRFGDPDGVLVVDETGDLKKGVHSVGVQRQYTGTAGRIENAQVGVFLAYASRHGHALIDRRVYLPKSWTDDRQRCQQAGVPDDVVFATRSELADDMITAAVKARVPARWVAADEAYGNNTQLRGELRKLRLGYVLAVSCDHLAPIDGAKVRCRADRLAADLPATAWTRRSAGDGSKGPRFYDWAWLADVGADGDPDDNGRHSLLIRRNNATGELAFYRCWAPGPVTLAQLVRVAGVRWIVEESFQAGKGQVGLDQHQVRRWTSWHRFTTLALAALAVLAICTADARTPDRRAQPDMIDLTVNEIRRLINVLLIPPTRSTAYRLRWSNWRRRHQARARRAHYARRLSLEIQP
;
A
#
# COMPACT_ATOMS: atom_id res chain seq x y z
N MET A 1 42.23 11.95 23.84
CA MET A 1 41.07 12.43 23.07
C MET A 1 40.51 11.23 22.34
N ASP A 2 39.29 10.87 22.70
CA ASP A 2 38.73 9.52 22.59
C ASP A 2 38.36 9.16 21.14
N THR A 3 39.09 8.22 20.54
CA THR A 3 38.86 7.71 19.17
C THR A 3 37.44 7.16 19.00
N THR A 4 36.85 6.66 20.09
CA THR A 4 35.48 6.17 20.19
C THR A 4 34.44 7.29 20.03
N PHE A 5 34.73 8.49 20.53
CA PHE A 5 33.85 9.66 20.39
C PHE A 5 33.89 10.22 18.97
N ASN A 6 35.07 10.23 18.33
CA ASN A 6 35.22 10.64 16.94
C ASN A 6 34.59 9.65 15.94
N LEU A 7 34.60 8.35 16.24
CA LEU A 7 33.88 7.34 15.45
C LEU A 7 32.36 7.49 15.55
N ALA A 8 31.82 7.75 16.75
CA ALA A 8 30.39 8.02 16.92
C ALA A 8 29.93 9.32 16.23
N VAL A 9 30.78 10.36 16.18
CA VAL A 9 30.51 11.61 15.46
C VAL A 9 30.61 11.42 13.94
N ALA A 10 31.53 10.58 13.46
CA ALA A 10 31.62 10.22 12.03
C ALA A 10 30.44 9.32 11.57
N GLU A 11 30.02 8.36 12.39
CA GLU A 11 28.83 7.51 12.15
C GLU A 11 27.52 8.32 12.19
N SER A 12 27.47 9.38 13.03
CA SER A 12 26.35 10.31 13.15
C SER A 12 26.04 11.10 11.88
N HIS A 13 26.93 11.19 10.90
CA HIS A 13 26.63 11.94 9.66
C HIS A 13 25.61 11.24 8.75
N SER A 14 25.37 9.94 8.95
CA SER A 14 24.37 9.17 8.18
C SER A 14 22.98 9.10 8.85
N VAL A 15 22.91 9.38 10.16
CA VAL A 15 21.71 9.25 10.99
C VAL A 15 21.35 10.60 11.59
N GLU A 16 20.21 11.16 11.19
CA GLU A 16 19.73 12.47 11.67
C GLU A 16 18.40 12.34 12.45
N PRO A 17 18.41 12.00 13.76
CA PRO A 17 17.18 11.79 14.52
C PRO A 17 16.30 13.05 14.58
N ALA A 18 16.90 14.23 14.59
CA ALA A 18 16.19 15.49 14.54
C ALA A 18 15.40 15.66 13.23
N ARG A 19 15.95 15.21 12.09
CA ARG A 19 15.27 15.22 10.80
C ARG A 19 14.11 14.24 10.78
N TRP A 20 14.31 13.02 11.28
CA TRP A 20 13.21 12.04 11.37
C TRP A 20 12.10 12.49 12.32
N ARG A 21 12.44 13.16 13.43
CA ARG A 21 11.44 13.80 14.30
C ARG A 21 10.63 14.83 13.52
N ARG A 22 11.28 15.73 12.77
CA ARG A 22 10.59 16.71 11.91
C ARG A 22 9.69 16.03 10.87
N THR A 23 10.10 14.89 10.30
CA THR A 23 9.25 14.13 9.36
C THR A 23 8.02 13.53 10.04
N ILE A 24 8.18 12.96 11.24
CA ILE A 24 7.06 12.46 12.06
C ILE A 24 6.07 13.60 12.35
N ASP A 25 6.59 14.73 12.81
CA ASP A 25 5.80 15.91 13.16
C ASP A 25 5.11 16.49 11.92
N LEU A 26 5.80 16.62 10.79
CA LEU A 26 5.24 17.06 9.50
C LEU A 26 4.03 16.22 9.09
N VAL A 27 4.16 14.89 9.14
CA VAL A 27 3.06 13.99 8.77
C VAL A 27 1.90 14.11 9.75
N ILE A 28 2.15 14.13 11.06
CA ILE A 28 1.09 14.23 12.08
C ILE A 28 0.38 15.60 12.01
N ASP A 29 1.13 16.68 11.83
CA ASP A 29 0.61 18.04 11.79
C ASP A 29 -0.22 18.28 10.52
N SER A 30 0.12 17.61 9.40
CA SER A 30 -0.62 17.73 8.14
C SER A 30 -2.12 17.47 8.27
N PHE A 31 -2.51 16.56 9.18
CA PHE A 31 -3.89 16.19 9.40
C PHE A 31 -4.41 16.57 10.80
N ALA A 32 -3.60 17.25 11.63
CA ALA A 32 -3.97 17.63 12.98
C ALA A 32 -5.24 18.50 13.05
N GLY A 33 -5.47 19.31 12.02
CA GLY A 33 -6.67 20.16 11.86
C GLY A 33 -7.97 19.38 11.63
N ARG A 34 -7.91 18.07 11.31
CA ARG A 34 -9.09 17.21 11.10
C ARG A 34 -9.76 16.76 12.41
N PHE A 35 -9.21 17.14 13.56
CA PHE A 35 -9.73 16.80 14.87
C PHE A 35 -10.22 18.04 15.62
N CYS A 36 -11.53 18.13 15.89
CA CYS A 36 -12.09 19.25 16.66
C CYS A 36 -11.66 19.27 18.14
N ARG A 37 -11.18 18.13 18.67
CA ARG A 37 -10.83 17.97 20.09
C ARG A 37 -9.38 17.54 20.25
N VAL A 38 -8.73 18.03 21.31
CA VAL A 38 -7.31 17.75 21.57
C VAL A 38 -7.06 16.29 21.91
N GLU A 39 -8.01 15.61 22.56
CA GLU A 39 -7.87 14.23 23.00
C GLU A 39 -7.74 13.24 21.82
N PRO A 40 -8.65 13.20 20.83
CA PRO A 40 -8.47 12.34 19.65
C PRO A 40 -7.29 12.77 18.78
N ARG A 41 -6.94 14.06 18.72
CA ARG A 41 -5.73 14.54 18.03
C ARG A 41 -4.46 13.94 18.62
N ARG A 42 -4.30 14.03 19.95
CA ARG A 42 -3.16 13.42 20.67
C ARG A 42 -3.15 11.90 20.54
N ALA A 43 -4.34 11.27 20.60
CA ALA A 43 -4.45 9.83 20.39
C ALA A 43 -4.02 9.42 18.96
N ALA A 44 -4.36 10.20 17.93
CA ALA A 44 -3.95 9.94 16.56
C ALA A 44 -2.43 10.04 16.38
N ALA A 45 -1.80 11.09 16.93
CA ALA A 45 -0.36 11.22 16.97
C ALA A 45 0.30 10.02 17.66
N GLY A 46 -0.20 9.66 18.86
CA GLY A 46 0.25 8.49 19.61
C GLY A 46 0.04 7.17 18.85
N PHE A 47 -1.04 7.07 18.07
CA PHE A 47 -1.33 5.90 17.24
C PHE A 47 -0.29 5.76 16.12
N VAL A 48 0.00 6.82 15.38
CA VAL A 48 1.02 6.82 14.31
C VAL A 48 2.39 6.44 14.88
N THR A 49 2.82 7.07 15.98
CA THR A 49 4.09 6.70 16.63
C THR A 49 4.07 5.27 17.18
N GLY A 50 2.92 4.80 17.66
CA GLY A 50 2.76 3.41 18.12
C GLY A 50 2.81 2.39 16.99
N LEU A 51 2.43 2.74 15.77
CA LEU A 51 2.59 1.88 14.59
C LEU A 51 4.05 1.80 14.11
N LEU A 52 4.84 2.85 14.36
CA LEU A 52 6.28 2.84 14.12
C LEU A 52 7.03 2.02 15.19
N ALA A 53 6.50 2.00 16.42
CA ALA A 53 7.07 1.32 17.58
C ALA A 53 7.35 -0.18 17.35
N ASP A 54 8.33 -0.69 18.10
CA ASP A 54 8.71 -2.11 18.10
C ASP A 54 7.76 -2.93 18.99
N LEU A 55 6.61 -3.26 18.42
CA LEU A 55 5.55 -4.04 19.06
C LEU A 55 5.41 -5.39 18.37
N GLU A 56 5.29 -6.45 19.15
CA GLU A 56 5.07 -7.83 18.65
C GLU A 56 3.88 -7.91 17.69
N ILE A 57 2.80 -7.22 18.02
CA ILE A 57 1.65 -7.01 17.14
C ILE A 57 1.09 -5.60 17.37
N LYS A 58 0.55 -4.96 16.33
CA LYS A 58 0.10 -3.55 16.36
C LYS A 58 -1.38 -3.42 16.63
N THR A 59 -1.81 -4.01 17.74
CA THR A 59 -3.19 -3.88 18.23
C THR A 59 -3.41 -2.55 18.94
N CYS A 60 -4.66 -2.11 19.07
CA CYS A 60 -4.99 -0.92 19.88
C CYS A 60 -4.52 -1.04 21.33
N TRP A 61 -4.30 -2.25 21.86
CA TRP A 61 -3.83 -2.45 23.22
C TRP A 61 -2.35 -2.15 23.36
N GLN A 62 -1.52 -2.75 22.50
CA GLN A 62 -0.07 -2.51 22.52
C GLN A 62 0.25 -1.08 22.10
N VAL A 63 -0.47 -0.53 21.12
CA VAL A 63 -0.32 0.88 20.72
C VAL A 63 -0.70 1.81 21.87
N ALA A 64 -1.78 1.52 22.61
CA ALA A 64 -2.16 2.33 23.79
C ALA A 64 -1.14 2.21 24.92
N GLU A 65 -0.65 1.00 25.18
CA GLU A 65 0.38 0.75 26.20
C GLU A 65 1.68 1.48 25.87
N GLN A 66 2.11 1.42 24.61
CA GLN A 66 3.29 2.12 24.14
C GLN A 66 3.15 3.64 24.24
N ALA A 67 1.97 4.17 23.89
CA ALA A 67 1.66 5.60 23.98
C ALA A 67 1.43 6.10 25.42
N GLY A 68 1.64 5.26 26.44
CA GLY A 68 1.56 5.66 27.86
C GLY A 68 0.13 5.71 28.43
N HIS A 69 -0.88 5.21 27.71
CA HIS A 69 -2.24 5.19 28.23
C HIS A 69 -2.45 4.08 29.27
N ALA A 70 -3.24 4.38 30.31
CA ALA A 70 -3.56 3.39 31.35
C ALA A 70 -4.43 2.20 30.87
N ARG A 71 -5.12 2.36 29.73
CA ARG A 71 -6.11 1.44 29.17
C ARG A 71 -6.21 1.62 27.65
N PRO A 72 -6.75 0.65 26.88
CA PRO A 72 -6.86 0.76 25.43
C PRO A 72 -7.93 1.74 24.92
N ASP A 73 -8.76 2.27 25.82
CA ASP A 73 -9.93 3.09 25.48
C ASP A 73 -9.61 4.25 24.52
N ALA A 74 -8.48 4.94 24.70
CA ALA A 74 -8.11 6.08 23.86
C ALA A 74 -7.95 5.66 22.38
N MET A 75 -7.15 4.62 22.15
CA MET A 75 -6.86 4.10 20.81
C MET A 75 -8.08 3.42 20.18
N GLN A 76 -8.87 2.70 20.98
CA GLN A 76 -10.10 2.09 20.44
C GLN A 76 -11.14 3.17 20.08
N ARG A 77 -11.41 4.13 20.98
CA ARG A 77 -12.39 5.21 20.74
C ARG A 77 -11.99 6.08 19.56
N LEU A 78 -10.70 6.32 19.36
CA LEU A 78 -10.19 7.00 18.16
C LEU A 78 -10.73 6.35 16.87
N LEU A 79 -10.71 5.02 16.80
CA LEU A 79 -11.12 4.29 15.60
C LEU A 79 -12.64 4.08 15.48
N TYR A 80 -13.37 3.83 16.58
CA TYR A 80 -14.80 3.48 16.48
C TYR A 80 -15.79 4.57 16.90
N ARG A 81 -15.37 5.62 17.63
CA ARG A 81 -16.29 6.59 18.25
C ARG A 81 -15.96 8.07 18.03
N ALA A 82 -14.67 8.43 17.95
CA ALA A 82 -14.26 9.81 17.76
C ALA A 82 -14.85 10.37 16.45
N LYS A 83 -15.08 11.67 16.38
CA LYS A 83 -15.54 12.35 15.16
C LYS A 83 -14.32 12.92 14.43
N TRP A 84 -13.98 12.31 13.31
CA TRP A 84 -12.98 12.76 12.35
C TRP A 84 -13.19 12.01 11.03
N ASP A 85 -12.78 12.64 9.93
CA ASP A 85 -12.97 12.15 8.58
C ASP A 85 -11.70 11.41 8.10
N ALA A 86 -11.82 10.11 7.85
CA ALA A 86 -10.69 9.27 7.45
C ALA A 86 -10.23 9.52 6.01
N ASP A 87 -11.12 10.01 5.16
CA ASP A 87 -10.87 10.32 3.76
C ASP A 87 -10.21 11.69 3.65
N ALA A 88 -10.65 12.68 4.45
CA ALA A 88 -9.97 13.97 4.54
C ALA A 88 -8.52 13.83 5.09
N VAL A 89 -8.31 12.99 6.11
CA VAL A 89 -6.95 12.69 6.61
C VAL A 89 -6.11 11.96 5.55
N ARG A 90 -6.70 11.05 4.78
CA ARG A 90 -6.02 10.41 3.64
C ARG A 90 -5.58 11.47 2.63
N ASP A 91 -6.43 12.44 2.31
CA ASP A 91 -6.11 13.50 1.35
C ASP A 91 -4.94 14.38 1.83
N ASP A 92 -4.87 14.68 3.14
CA ASP A 92 -3.74 15.39 3.74
C ASP A 92 -2.44 14.57 3.64
N ILE A 93 -2.50 13.26 3.92
CA ILE A 93 -1.34 12.35 3.78
C ILE A 93 -0.89 12.26 2.32
N ARG A 94 -1.83 12.11 1.38
CA ARG A 94 -1.54 12.12 -0.06
C ARG A 94 -0.82 13.41 -0.46
N LYS A 95 -1.26 14.56 0.06
CA LYS A 95 -0.59 15.84 -0.20
C LYS A 95 0.85 15.82 0.28
N VAL A 96 1.14 15.34 1.51
CA VAL A 96 2.51 15.24 2.01
C VAL A 96 3.38 14.33 1.13
N VAL A 97 2.84 13.18 0.70
CA VAL A 97 3.54 12.26 -0.20
C VAL A 97 3.85 12.92 -1.54
N VAL A 98 2.88 13.63 -2.13
CA VAL A 98 3.03 14.31 -3.42
C VAL A 98 3.99 15.49 -3.32
N ASP A 99 3.91 16.28 -2.25
CA ASP A 99 4.82 17.40 -2.01
C ASP A 99 6.28 16.90 -1.88
N ARG A 100 6.49 15.66 -1.40
CA ARG A 100 7.84 15.06 -1.30
C ARG A 100 8.31 14.34 -2.56
N PHE A 101 7.44 13.54 -3.19
CA PHE A 101 7.83 12.62 -4.27
C PHE A 101 7.33 13.04 -5.64
N GLY A 102 6.55 14.13 -5.75
CA GLY A 102 5.92 14.58 -6.98
C GLY A 102 6.91 14.71 -8.14
N ASP A 103 6.59 14.07 -9.26
CA ASP A 103 7.37 14.10 -10.49
C ASP A 103 6.40 14.05 -11.69
N PRO A 104 6.60 14.84 -12.75
CA PRO A 104 5.75 14.80 -13.94
C PRO A 104 5.64 13.42 -14.59
N ASP A 105 6.66 12.58 -14.43
CA ASP A 105 6.71 11.21 -14.94
C ASP A 105 6.27 10.17 -13.89
N GLY A 106 5.65 10.62 -12.79
CA GLY A 106 5.15 9.79 -11.71
C GLY A 106 4.17 8.70 -12.17
N VAL A 107 4.17 7.60 -11.43
CA VAL A 107 3.38 6.40 -11.70
C VAL A 107 2.39 6.18 -10.56
N LEU A 108 1.11 6.09 -10.91
CA LEU A 108 0.08 5.55 -10.05
C LEU A 108 0.06 4.03 -10.20
N VAL A 109 0.11 3.31 -9.09
CA VAL A 109 0.09 1.85 -9.14
C VAL A 109 -1.06 1.33 -8.30
N VAL A 110 -1.91 0.52 -8.92
CA VAL A 110 -3.06 -0.10 -8.26
C VAL A 110 -2.71 -1.54 -7.94
N ASP A 111 -3.00 -1.93 -6.71
CA ASP A 111 -2.81 -3.31 -6.26
C ASP A 111 -3.71 -3.61 -5.04
N GLU A 112 -3.90 -4.89 -4.75
CA GLU A 112 -4.78 -5.40 -3.71
C GLU A 112 -4.04 -6.23 -2.67
N THR A 113 -4.47 -6.16 -1.42
CA THR A 113 -3.99 -7.06 -0.37
C THR A 113 -5.14 -7.62 0.44
N GLY A 114 -5.04 -8.92 0.76
CA GLY A 114 -6.02 -9.63 1.56
C GLY A 114 -5.48 -10.00 2.94
N ASP A 115 -6.23 -9.63 3.97
CA ASP A 115 -5.98 -10.02 5.35
C ASP A 115 -6.81 -11.24 5.72
N LEU A 116 -6.17 -12.31 6.19
CA LEU A 116 -6.88 -13.47 6.72
C LEU A 116 -7.66 -13.09 7.97
N LYS A 117 -8.95 -13.44 8.01
CA LYS A 117 -9.83 -13.16 9.16
C LYS A 117 -10.55 -14.43 9.60
N LYS A 118 -10.88 -14.48 10.89
CA LYS A 118 -11.74 -15.51 11.48
C LYS A 118 -13.17 -14.97 11.67
N GLY A 119 -14.17 -15.77 11.31
CA GLY A 119 -15.59 -15.42 11.42
C GLY A 119 -16.11 -14.53 10.28
N VAL A 120 -17.37 -14.09 10.40
CA VAL A 120 -18.14 -13.46 9.31
C VAL A 120 -18.50 -11.99 9.52
N HIS A 121 -18.08 -11.39 10.64
CA HIS A 121 -18.53 -10.06 11.06
C HIS A 121 -17.60 -8.90 10.68
N SER A 122 -16.39 -9.17 10.19
CA SER A 122 -15.50 -8.11 9.70
C SER A 122 -15.99 -7.63 8.34
N VAL A 123 -16.19 -6.33 8.18
CA VAL A 123 -16.63 -5.69 6.94
C VAL A 123 -15.92 -6.23 5.70
N GLY A 124 -16.67 -6.68 4.69
CA GLY A 124 -16.10 -7.22 3.45
C GLY A 124 -15.45 -8.61 3.55
N VAL A 125 -15.51 -9.28 4.71
CA VAL A 125 -14.93 -10.62 4.86
C VAL A 125 -15.78 -11.68 4.15
N GLN A 126 -15.14 -12.48 3.32
CA GLN A 126 -15.71 -13.70 2.75
C GLN A 126 -14.61 -14.69 2.37
N ARG A 127 -15.01 -15.90 2.01
CA ARG A 127 -14.11 -16.82 1.29
C ARG A 127 -13.85 -16.28 -0.11
N GLN A 128 -12.63 -15.85 -0.36
CA GLN A 128 -12.19 -15.33 -1.66
C GLN A 128 -10.71 -15.63 -1.86
N TYR A 129 -10.28 -15.63 -3.12
CA TYR A 129 -8.86 -15.70 -3.42
C TYR A 129 -8.17 -14.47 -2.82
N THR A 130 -7.06 -14.71 -2.12
CA THR A 130 -6.16 -13.66 -1.64
C THR A 130 -4.76 -13.97 -2.14
N GLY A 131 -4.14 -13.02 -2.83
CA GLY A 131 -2.76 -13.15 -3.29
C GLY A 131 -1.78 -13.45 -2.15
N THR A 132 -2.07 -12.96 -0.94
CA THR A 132 -1.22 -13.20 0.25
C THR A 132 -1.23 -14.66 0.70
N ALA A 133 -2.33 -15.41 0.53
CA ALA A 133 -2.39 -16.82 0.92
C ALA A 133 -2.24 -17.79 -0.27
N GLY A 134 -2.24 -17.28 -1.51
CA GLY A 134 -2.17 -18.07 -2.74
C GLY A 134 -3.35 -19.03 -2.96
N ARG A 135 -4.43 -18.89 -2.17
CA ARG A 135 -5.57 -19.80 -2.16
C ARG A 135 -6.85 -19.10 -1.70
N ILE A 136 -7.99 -19.77 -1.88
CA ILE A 136 -9.29 -19.27 -1.42
C ILE A 136 -9.41 -19.47 0.10
N GLU A 137 -9.43 -18.35 0.82
CA GLU A 137 -9.56 -18.31 2.28
C GLU A 137 -10.54 -17.24 2.72
N ASN A 138 -10.97 -17.32 3.98
CA ASN A 138 -11.77 -16.26 4.57
C ASN A 138 -10.89 -15.02 4.81
N ALA A 139 -11.06 -14.01 3.97
CA ALA A 139 -10.21 -12.83 3.94
C ALA A 139 -11.02 -11.55 3.73
N GLN A 140 -10.48 -10.45 4.26
CA GLN A 140 -10.90 -9.08 3.96
C GLN A 140 -9.91 -8.48 2.97
N VAL A 141 -10.38 -7.96 1.84
CA VAL A 141 -9.51 -7.40 0.80
C VAL A 141 -9.60 -5.87 0.80
N GLY A 142 -8.45 -5.21 0.75
CA GLY A 142 -8.34 -3.78 0.48
C GLY A 142 -7.66 -3.54 -0.87
N VAL A 143 -8.20 -2.58 -1.63
CA VAL A 143 -7.58 -2.03 -2.85
C VAL A 143 -6.83 -0.77 -2.45
N PHE A 144 -5.59 -0.63 -2.92
CA PHE A 144 -4.71 0.49 -2.57
C PHE A 144 -4.17 1.14 -3.83
N LEU A 145 -3.94 2.46 -3.73
CA LEU A 145 -3.25 3.23 -4.74
C LEU A 145 -1.92 3.69 -4.16
N ALA A 146 -0.84 3.32 -4.81
CA ALA A 146 0.49 3.82 -4.53
C ALA A 146 0.87 4.92 -5.52
N TYR A 147 1.68 5.86 -5.04
CA TYR A 147 2.39 6.82 -5.87
C TYR A 147 3.87 6.47 -5.86
N ALA A 148 4.50 6.45 -7.02
CA ALA A 148 5.92 6.17 -7.16
C ALA A 148 6.58 7.08 -8.19
N SER A 149 7.79 7.54 -7.88
CA SER A 149 8.65 8.31 -8.77
C SER A 149 10.12 7.99 -8.50
N ARG A 150 11.03 8.68 -9.17
CA ARG A 150 12.47 8.61 -8.86
C ARG A 150 12.82 9.11 -7.45
N HIS A 151 11.93 9.86 -6.80
CA HIS A 151 12.16 10.45 -5.48
C HIS A 151 11.75 9.50 -4.33
N GLY A 152 10.89 8.52 -4.61
CA GLY A 152 10.38 7.61 -3.59
C GLY A 152 9.01 7.07 -3.95
N HIS A 153 8.40 6.37 -3.00
CA HIS A 153 7.09 5.76 -3.18
C HIS A 153 6.35 5.63 -1.86
N ALA A 154 5.02 5.72 -1.89
CA ALA A 154 4.16 5.46 -0.74
C ALA A 154 2.72 5.16 -1.16
N LEU A 155 1.96 4.52 -0.28
CA LEU A 155 0.51 4.36 -0.43
C LEU A 155 -0.21 5.68 -0.17
N ILE A 156 -1.07 6.11 -1.09
CA ILE A 156 -1.77 7.41 -1.06
C ILE A 156 -3.29 7.29 -0.97
N ASP A 157 -3.88 6.12 -1.26
CA ASP A 157 -5.31 5.88 -1.12
C ASP A 157 -5.61 4.40 -0.79
N ARG A 158 -6.80 4.15 -0.28
CA ARG A 158 -7.28 2.85 0.20
C ARG A 158 -8.81 2.73 0.14
N ARG A 159 -9.32 1.59 -0.34
CA ARG A 159 -10.74 1.21 -0.33
C ARG A 159 -10.88 -0.22 0.19
N VAL A 160 -11.90 -0.50 0.99
CA VAL A 160 -12.24 -1.89 1.35
C VAL A 160 -13.13 -2.46 0.25
N TYR A 161 -12.81 -3.63 -0.27
CA TYR A 161 -13.64 -4.31 -1.25
C TYR A 161 -14.83 -4.97 -0.55
N LEU A 162 -16.05 -4.65 -1.00
CA LEU A 162 -17.28 -5.31 -0.56
C LEU A 162 -17.80 -6.24 -1.65
N PRO A 163 -17.76 -7.56 -1.44
CA PRO A 163 -18.37 -8.52 -2.35
C PRO A 163 -19.89 -8.36 -2.44
N LYS A 164 -20.51 -8.86 -3.51
CA LYS A 164 -21.98 -8.89 -3.66
C LYS A 164 -22.70 -9.52 -2.45
N SER A 165 -22.13 -10.59 -1.89
CA SER A 165 -22.63 -11.24 -0.66
C SER A 165 -22.71 -10.33 0.57
N TRP A 166 -22.04 -9.18 0.56
CA TRP A 166 -22.17 -8.12 1.56
C TRP A 166 -23.18 -7.06 1.13
N THR A 167 -23.05 -6.52 -0.07
CA THR A 167 -23.91 -5.42 -0.52
C THR A 167 -25.37 -5.85 -0.73
N ASP A 168 -25.61 -7.12 -1.04
CA ASP A 168 -26.95 -7.71 -1.16
C ASP A 168 -27.58 -7.99 0.23
N ASP A 169 -26.80 -7.93 1.32
CA ASP A 169 -27.26 -8.06 2.71
C ASP A 169 -27.14 -6.71 3.44
N ARG A 170 -28.15 -5.86 3.26
CA ARG A 170 -28.20 -4.52 3.84
C ARG A 170 -28.15 -4.54 5.37
N GLN A 171 -28.75 -5.54 6.01
CA GLN A 171 -28.74 -5.68 7.47
C GLN A 171 -27.31 -5.92 7.97
N ARG A 172 -26.56 -6.82 7.32
CA ARG A 172 -25.15 -7.08 7.64
C ARG A 172 -24.27 -5.86 7.40
N CYS A 173 -24.50 -5.12 6.31
CA CYS A 173 -23.85 -3.84 6.04
C CYS A 173 -24.07 -2.83 7.18
N GLN A 174 -25.32 -2.65 7.62
CA GLN A 174 -25.66 -1.75 8.73
C GLN A 174 -25.02 -2.18 10.05
N GLN A 175 -25.00 -3.47 10.37
CA GLN A 175 -24.31 -4.00 11.56
C GLN A 175 -22.80 -3.71 11.56
N ALA A 176 -22.17 -3.74 10.38
CA ALA A 176 -20.77 -3.37 10.18
C ALA A 176 -20.55 -1.85 10.04
N GLY A 177 -21.62 -1.05 9.99
CA GLY A 177 -21.58 0.40 9.84
C GLY A 177 -21.17 0.87 8.44
N VAL A 178 -21.41 0.06 7.41
CA VAL A 178 -21.27 0.46 6.00
C VAL A 178 -22.34 1.52 5.71
N PRO A 179 -22.02 2.66 5.08
CA PRO A 179 -23.02 3.64 4.65
C PRO A 179 -24.10 3.04 3.72
N ASP A 180 -25.28 3.64 3.67
CA ASP A 180 -26.43 3.11 2.89
C ASP A 180 -26.31 3.36 1.38
N ASP A 181 -25.53 4.38 0.99
CA ASP A 181 -25.20 4.73 -0.39
C ASP A 181 -24.08 3.87 -1.00
N VAL A 182 -23.39 3.07 -0.18
CA VAL A 182 -22.36 2.13 -0.67
C VAL A 182 -23.03 0.93 -1.33
N VAL A 183 -22.85 0.84 -2.65
CA VAL A 183 -23.30 -0.28 -3.50
C VAL A 183 -22.12 -1.16 -3.92
N PHE A 184 -22.42 -2.28 -4.60
CA PHE A 184 -21.38 -3.14 -5.16
C PHE A 184 -20.53 -2.37 -6.16
N ALA A 185 -19.21 -2.45 -5.99
CA ALA A 185 -18.22 -2.00 -6.94
C ALA A 185 -17.16 -3.09 -7.09
N THR A 186 -16.82 -3.41 -8.33
CA THR A 186 -15.67 -4.26 -8.67
C THR A 186 -14.37 -3.57 -8.23
N ARG A 187 -13.31 -4.36 -8.11
CA ARG A 187 -12.00 -3.82 -7.72
C ARG A 187 -11.45 -2.85 -8.77
N SER A 188 -11.75 -3.07 -10.05
CA SER A 188 -11.40 -2.15 -11.13
C SER A 188 -12.18 -0.84 -11.06
N GLU A 189 -13.45 -0.84 -10.67
CA GLU A 189 -14.22 0.40 -10.44
C GLU A 189 -13.67 1.16 -9.22
N LEU A 190 -13.31 0.47 -8.14
CA LEU A 190 -12.64 1.11 -6.99
C LEU A 190 -11.29 1.72 -7.40
N ALA A 191 -10.53 1.04 -8.25
CA ALA A 191 -9.27 1.53 -8.78
C ALA A 191 -9.46 2.78 -9.65
N ASP A 192 -10.45 2.77 -10.53
CA ASP A 192 -10.82 3.92 -11.36
C ASP A 192 -11.21 5.13 -10.51
N ASP A 193 -12.05 4.94 -9.49
CA ASP A 193 -12.43 5.99 -8.54
C ASP A 193 -11.21 6.61 -7.85
N MET A 194 -10.27 5.78 -7.41
CA MET A 194 -9.04 6.23 -6.73
C MET A 194 -8.11 6.99 -7.68
N ILE A 195 -7.94 6.51 -8.92
CA ILE A 195 -7.13 7.19 -9.94
C ILE A 195 -7.77 8.52 -10.33
N THR A 196 -9.08 8.51 -10.59
CA THR A 196 -9.85 9.72 -10.89
C THR A 196 -9.77 10.73 -9.76
N ALA A 197 -9.86 10.30 -8.50
CA ALA A 197 -9.68 11.17 -7.33
C ALA A 197 -8.25 11.74 -7.25
N ALA A 198 -7.22 10.96 -7.56
CA ALA A 198 -5.84 11.43 -7.62
C ALA A 198 -5.63 12.49 -8.72
N VAL A 199 -6.17 12.26 -9.92
CA VAL A 199 -6.11 13.24 -11.02
C VAL A 199 -6.86 14.53 -10.67
N LYS A 200 -8.07 14.42 -10.10
CA LYS A 200 -8.84 15.59 -9.61
C LYS A 200 -8.08 16.37 -8.54
N ALA A 201 -7.33 15.68 -7.68
CA ALA A 201 -6.45 16.28 -6.67
C ALA A 201 -5.12 16.81 -7.25
N ARG A 202 -4.93 16.76 -8.58
CA ARG A 202 -3.72 17.21 -9.30
C ARG A 202 -2.44 16.51 -8.85
N VAL A 203 -2.54 15.22 -8.50
CA VAL A 203 -1.36 14.38 -8.30
C VAL A 203 -0.55 14.35 -9.61
N PRO A 204 0.74 14.72 -9.62
CA PRO A 204 1.56 14.73 -10.84
C PRO A 204 1.88 13.29 -11.23
N ALA A 205 1.08 12.73 -12.13
CA ALA A 205 1.26 11.39 -12.65
C ALA A 205 0.98 11.38 -14.14
N ARG A 206 1.83 10.68 -14.89
CA ARG A 206 1.68 10.45 -16.33
C ARG A 206 1.33 9.00 -16.65
N TRP A 207 1.59 8.11 -15.69
CA TRP A 207 1.56 6.67 -15.91
C TRP A 207 0.70 5.95 -14.88
N VAL A 208 0.08 4.86 -15.31
CA VAL A 208 -0.58 3.87 -14.45
C VAL A 208 0.04 2.50 -14.68
N ALA A 209 0.31 1.77 -13.60
CA ALA A 209 0.66 0.35 -13.66
C ALA A 209 -0.27 -0.47 -12.76
N ALA A 210 -0.58 -1.69 -13.18
CA ALA A 210 -1.36 -2.63 -12.38
C ALA A 210 -1.06 -4.07 -12.81
N ASP A 211 -1.50 -5.02 -12.00
CA ASP A 211 -1.37 -6.44 -12.31
C ASP A 211 -2.41 -6.92 -13.36
N GLU A 212 -2.40 -8.23 -13.60
CA GLU A 212 -3.24 -8.89 -14.59
C GLU A 212 -4.74 -8.77 -14.29
N ALA A 213 -5.12 -8.67 -13.01
CA ALA A 213 -6.53 -8.56 -12.61
C ALA A 213 -7.16 -7.26 -13.12
N TYR A 214 -6.36 -6.22 -13.35
CA TYR A 214 -6.80 -4.93 -13.89
C TYR A 214 -6.59 -4.80 -15.41
N GLY A 215 -5.55 -5.44 -15.97
CA GLY A 215 -5.18 -5.27 -17.38
C GLY A 215 -6.26 -5.67 -18.38
N ASN A 216 -7.06 -6.68 -18.04
CA ASN A 216 -8.14 -7.17 -18.90
C ASN A 216 -9.42 -6.32 -18.83
N ASN A 217 -9.54 -5.36 -17.90
CA ASN A 217 -10.75 -4.54 -17.76
C ASN A 217 -10.81 -3.40 -18.81
N THR A 218 -11.73 -3.52 -19.77
CA THR A 218 -11.92 -2.53 -20.85
C THR A 218 -12.40 -1.16 -20.37
N GLN A 219 -13.27 -1.13 -19.37
CA GLN A 219 -13.79 0.12 -18.82
C GLN A 219 -12.67 0.94 -18.16
N LEU A 220 -11.88 0.30 -17.28
CA LEU A 220 -10.73 0.94 -16.65
C LEU A 220 -9.77 1.53 -17.68
N ARG A 221 -9.42 0.75 -18.72
CA ARG A 221 -8.56 1.27 -19.81
C ARG A 221 -9.18 2.45 -20.54
N GLY A 222 -10.48 2.42 -20.79
CA GLY A 222 -11.21 3.55 -21.38
C GLY A 222 -11.08 4.82 -20.54
N GLU A 223 -11.28 4.73 -19.23
CA GLU A 223 -11.14 5.87 -18.32
C GLU A 223 -9.70 6.39 -18.23
N LEU A 224 -8.70 5.51 -18.16
CA LEU A 224 -7.29 5.92 -18.20
C LEU A 224 -6.95 6.73 -19.47
N ARG A 225 -7.50 6.33 -20.62
CA ARG A 225 -7.30 7.02 -21.90
C ARG A 225 -8.03 8.36 -21.95
N LYS A 226 -9.25 8.45 -21.42
CA LYS A 226 -9.96 9.74 -21.23
C LYS A 226 -9.18 10.71 -20.34
N LEU A 227 -8.55 10.20 -19.28
CA LEU A 227 -7.67 10.98 -18.39
C LEU A 227 -6.30 11.27 -19.01
N ARG A 228 -6.01 10.73 -20.21
CA ARG A 228 -4.72 10.79 -20.91
C ARG A 228 -3.53 10.29 -20.07
N LEU A 229 -3.77 9.29 -19.22
CA LEU A 229 -2.74 8.60 -18.47
C LEU A 229 -2.21 7.43 -19.31
N GLY A 230 -0.90 7.44 -19.61
CA GLY A 230 -0.25 6.28 -20.19
C GLY A 230 -0.36 5.09 -19.24
N TYR A 231 -0.42 3.86 -19.75
CA TYR A 231 -0.45 2.69 -18.88
C TYR A 231 0.45 1.57 -19.34
N VAL A 232 0.90 0.77 -18.38
CA VAL A 232 1.54 -0.53 -18.56
C VAL A 232 0.85 -1.51 -17.62
N LEU A 233 -0.08 -2.29 -18.16
CA LEU A 233 -0.90 -3.22 -17.39
C LEU A 233 -0.49 -4.64 -17.73
N ALA A 234 -0.22 -5.46 -16.72
CA ALA A 234 0.08 -6.86 -16.95
C ALA A 234 -1.10 -7.58 -17.60
N VAL A 235 -0.82 -8.58 -18.43
CA VAL A 235 -1.83 -9.43 -19.08
C VAL A 235 -1.34 -10.89 -19.08
N SER A 236 -2.28 -11.81 -19.20
CA SER A 236 -2.00 -13.24 -19.30
C SER A 236 -1.19 -13.58 -20.57
N CYS A 237 -0.52 -14.72 -20.56
CA CYS A 237 0.24 -15.21 -21.72
C CYS A 237 -0.64 -15.53 -22.94
N ASP A 238 -1.91 -15.83 -22.72
CA ASP A 238 -2.91 -16.09 -23.76
C ASP A 238 -3.64 -14.82 -24.24
N HIS A 239 -3.26 -13.63 -23.75
CA HIS A 239 -3.77 -12.36 -24.23
C HIS A 239 -3.67 -12.27 -25.76
N LEU A 240 -4.79 -11.97 -26.41
CA LEU A 240 -4.89 -11.86 -27.86
C LEU A 240 -4.54 -10.44 -28.31
N ALA A 241 -3.28 -10.24 -28.66
CA ALA A 241 -2.80 -8.97 -29.21
C ALA A 241 -3.25 -8.83 -30.68
N PRO A 242 -3.97 -7.74 -31.03
CA PRO A 242 -4.30 -7.42 -32.41
C PRO A 242 -3.05 -6.94 -33.16
N ILE A 243 -2.64 -7.65 -34.20
CA ILE A 243 -1.47 -7.34 -35.04
C ILE A 243 -1.91 -7.08 -36.48
N ASP A 244 -0.98 -6.62 -37.32
CA ASP A 244 -1.23 -6.33 -38.75
C ASP A 244 -2.43 -5.40 -38.97
N GLY A 245 -2.42 -4.25 -38.29
CA GLY A 245 -3.54 -3.28 -38.35
C GLY A 245 -4.84 -3.84 -37.78
N ALA A 246 -4.76 -4.70 -36.76
CA ALA A 246 -5.86 -5.39 -36.10
C ALA A 246 -6.61 -6.44 -36.95
N LYS A 247 -6.07 -6.83 -38.12
CA LYS A 247 -6.66 -7.88 -38.97
C LYS A 247 -6.52 -9.28 -38.36
N VAL A 248 -5.48 -9.50 -37.57
CA VAL A 248 -5.16 -10.79 -36.96
C VAL A 248 -5.04 -10.61 -35.45
N ARG A 249 -5.57 -11.56 -34.68
CA ARG A 249 -5.36 -11.64 -33.23
C ARG A 249 -4.46 -12.83 -32.93
N CYS A 250 -3.31 -12.57 -32.31
CA CYS A 250 -2.35 -13.61 -31.94
C CYS A 250 -2.13 -13.61 -30.43
N ARG A 251 -1.98 -14.80 -29.83
CA ARG A 251 -1.63 -14.92 -28.41
C ARG A 251 -0.24 -14.35 -28.16
N ALA A 252 -0.10 -13.64 -27.05
CA ALA A 252 1.15 -12.99 -26.68
C ALA A 252 2.32 -13.97 -26.55
N ASP A 253 2.07 -15.19 -26.04
CA ASP A 253 3.08 -16.25 -25.94
C ASP A 253 3.58 -16.75 -27.29
N ARG A 254 2.68 -16.93 -28.27
CA ARG A 254 3.05 -17.30 -29.64
C ARG A 254 3.86 -16.19 -30.32
N LEU A 255 3.42 -14.94 -30.17
CA LEU A 255 4.19 -13.80 -30.65
C LEU A 255 5.60 -13.81 -30.08
N ALA A 256 5.76 -14.02 -28.77
CA ALA A 256 7.08 -14.07 -28.14
C ALA A 256 7.97 -15.22 -28.64
N ALA A 257 7.38 -16.36 -28.99
CA ALA A 257 8.10 -17.51 -29.54
C ALA A 257 8.64 -17.24 -30.95
N ASP A 258 7.89 -16.49 -31.76
CA ASP A 258 8.24 -16.17 -33.15
C ASP A 258 9.22 -14.98 -33.28
N LEU A 259 9.49 -14.26 -32.19
CA LEU A 259 10.39 -13.11 -32.22
C LEU A 259 11.85 -13.53 -32.46
N PRO A 260 12.57 -12.88 -33.41
CA PRO A 260 13.99 -13.13 -33.61
C PRO A 260 14.81 -12.66 -32.40
N ALA A 261 16.00 -13.23 -32.21
CA ALA A 261 16.90 -12.85 -31.11
C ALA A 261 17.22 -11.34 -31.08
N THR A 262 17.26 -10.69 -32.24
CA THR A 262 17.51 -9.25 -32.40
C THR A 262 16.38 -8.36 -31.88
N ALA A 263 15.18 -8.90 -31.66
CA ALA A 263 14.05 -8.16 -31.10
C ALA A 263 14.17 -7.96 -29.58
N TRP A 264 15.09 -8.67 -28.92
CA TRP A 264 15.26 -8.64 -27.47
C TRP A 264 16.38 -7.68 -27.07
N THR A 265 16.08 -6.74 -26.17
CA THR A 265 17.05 -5.79 -25.61
C THR A 265 17.15 -5.95 -24.11
N ARG A 266 18.37 -6.17 -23.59
CA ARG A 266 18.63 -6.22 -22.15
C ARG A 266 18.50 -4.84 -21.52
N ARG A 267 17.60 -4.69 -20.54
CA ARG A 267 17.41 -3.45 -19.78
C ARG A 267 17.06 -3.72 -18.31
N SER A 268 17.47 -2.80 -17.44
CA SER A 268 17.11 -2.83 -16.02
C SER A 268 15.66 -2.36 -15.82
N ALA A 269 14.89 -3.11 -15.03
CA ALA A 269 13.55 -2.75 -14.54
C ALA A 269 13.62 -1.96 -13.22
N GLY A 270 14.70 -1.22 -13.01
CA GLY A 270 15.02 -0.53 -11.76
C GLY A 270 15.79 -1.39 -10.77
N ASP A 271 16.20 -0.76 -9.69
CA ASP A 271 17.01 -1.40 -8.64
C ASP A 271 16.17 -2.38 -7.83
N GLY A 272 16.81 -3.45 -7.37
CA GLY A 272 16.31 -4.35 -6.34
C GLY A 272 17.32 -4.46 -5.20
N SER A 273 16.99 -5.28 -4.19
CA SER A 273 17.85 -5.47 -3.01
C SER A 273 19.24 -6.03 -3.31
N LYS A 274 19.44 -6.65 -4.49
CA LYS A 274 20.71 -7.21 -4.97
C LYS A 274 21.32 -6.41 -6.13
N GLY A 275 20.88 -5.17 -6.33
CA GLY A 275 21.30 -4.32 -7.46
C GLY A 275 20.27 -4.27 -8.60
N PRO A 276 20.66 -3.73 -9.77
CA PRO A 276 19.75 -3.52 -10.90
C PRO A 276 19.15 -4.84 -11.42
N ARG A 277 17.83 -4.83 -11.66
CA ARG A 277 17.10 -6.03 -12.12
C ARG A 277 17.05 -6.08 -13.64
N PHE A 278 18.05 -6.74 -14.23
CA PHE A 278 18.13 -6.90 -15.68
C PHE A 278 17.21 -8.01 -16.20
N TYR A 279 16.46 -7.68 -17.24
CA TYR A 279 15.65 -8.59 -18.02
C TYR A 279 15.86 -8.32 -19.50
N ASP A 280 15.56 -9.30 -20.34
CA ASP A 280 15.51 -9.11 -21.78
C ASP A 280 14.09 -8.70 -22.17
N TRP A 281 13.96 -7.61 -22.93
CA TRP A 281 12.68 -7.00 -23.28
C TRP A 281 12.46 -6.97 -24.78
N ALA A 282 11.26 -7.30 -25.22
CA ALA A 282 10.78 -7.07 -26.58
C ALA A 282 9.60 -6.08 -26.57
N TRP A 283 9.51 -5.25 -27.60
CA TRP A 283 8.47 -4.23 -27.72
C TRP A 283 7.90 -4.18 -29.13
N LEU A 284 6.60 -4.46 -29.23
CA LEU A 284 5.84 -4.41 -30.45
C LEU A 284 5.05 -3.09 -30.43
N ALA A 285 5.56 -2.07 -31.11
CA ALA A 285 5.11 -0.68 -30.97
C ALA A 285 3.75 -0.35 -31.61
N ASP A 286 3.31 -1.16 -32.57
CA ASP A 286 2.10 -0.92 -33.37
C ASP A 286 1.12 -2.09 -33.26
N VAL A 287 0.74 -2.41 -32.03
CA VAL A 287 -0.36 -3.35 -31.78
C VAL A 287 -1.66 -2.58 -31.95
N GLY A 288 -2.64 -3.16 -32.64
CA GLY A 288 -3.93 -2.52 -32.87
C GLY A 288 -4.72 -2.26 -31.59
N ALA A 289 -5.85 -1.56 -31.73
CA ALA A 289 -6.78 -1.38 -30.63
C ALA A 289 -7.56 -2.68 -30.37
N ASP A 290 -7.43 -3.24 -29.16
CA ASP A 290 -8.14 -4.47 -28.76
C ASP A 290 -9.54 -4.12 -28.26
N GLY A 291 -10.43 -3.79 -29.22
CA GLY A 291 -11.80 -3.31 -28.95
C GLY A 291 -11.86 -1.90 -28.34
N ASP A 292 -10.71 -1.24 -28.23
CA ASP A 292 -10.55 0.12 -27.75
C ASP A 292 -10.91 1.12 -28.89
N PRO A 293 -11.63 2.23 -28.65
CA PRO A 293 -11.83 3.28 -29.66
C PRO A 293 -10.50 3.86 -30.16
N ASP A 294 -10.50 4.30 -31.42
CA ASP A 294 -9.40 5.10 -31.97
C ASP A 294 -9.36 6.46 -31.27
N ASP A 295 -8.36 6.64 -30.42
CA ASP A 295 -8.16 7.83 -29.60
C ASP A 295 -6.87 8.59 -29.93
N ASN A 296 -6.28 8.29 -31.10
CA ASN A 296 -4.96 8.77 -31.54
C ASN A 296 -3.81 8.43 -30.57
N GLY A 297 -4.02 7.51 -29.63
CA GLY A 297 -2.97 6.97 -28.78
C GLY A 297 -2.22 5.82 -29.43
N ARG A 298 -1.08 5.46 -28.82
CA ARG A 298 -0.22 4.38 -29.32
C ARG A 298 -0.35 3.15 -28.45
N HIS A 299 -0.91 2.09 -29.01
CA HIS A 299 -1.05 0.78 -28.38
C HIS A 299 0.18 -0.08 -28.68
N SER A 300 0.73 -0.73 -27.66
CA SER A 300 1.88 -1.61 -27.86
C SER A 300 1.87 -2.79 -26.90
N LEU A 301 2.53 -3.89 -27.28
CA LEU A 301 2.77 -5.04 -26.41
C LEU A 301 4.23 -5.00 -25.94
N LEU A 302 4.44 -5.04 -24.64
CA LEU A 302 5.75 -5.16 -24.01
C LEU A 302 5.88 -6.57 -23.43
N ILE A 303 7.01 -7.21 -23.71
CA ILE A 303 7.28 -8.59 -23.28
C ILE A 303 8.59 -8.58 -22.50
N ARG A 304 8.57 -9.17 -21.31
CA ARG A 304 9.73 -9.34 -20.44
C ARG A 304 10.10 -10.81 -20.38
N ARG A 305 11.37 -11.13 -20.56
CA ARG A 305 11.94 -12.47 -20.35
C ARG A 305 12.88 -12.44 -19.15
N ASN A 306 12.70 -13.39 -18.23
CA ASN A 306 13.65 -13.65 -17.16
C ASN A 306 14.87 -14.39 -17.74
N ASN A 307 16.05 -13.80 -17.57
CA ASN A 307 17.28 -14.31 -18.17
C ASN A 307 17.78 -15.60 -17.50
N ALA A 308 17.37 -15.87 -16.26
CA ALA A 308 17.74 -17.07 -15.53
C ALA A 308 16.73 -18.21 -15.70
N THR A 309 15.43 -17.90 -15.68
CA THR A 309 14.37 -18.93 -15.73
C THR A 309 13.74 -19.10 -17.11
N GLY A 310 13.93 -18.16 -18.02
CA GLY A 310 13.22 -18.11 -19.31
C GLY A 310 11.76 -17.67 -19.21
N GLU A 311 11.25 -17.43 -17.99
CA GLU A 311 9.85 -17.06 -17.76
C GLU A 311 9.49 -15.75 -18.44
N LEU A 312 8.32 -15.73 -19.09
CA LEU A 312 7.79 -14.57 -19.79
C LEU A 312 6.72 -13.85 -18.98
N ALA A 313 6.73 -12.52 -19.01
CA ALA A 313 5.63 -11.68 -18.56
C ALA A 313 5.23 -10.71 -19.66
N PHE A 314 3.94 -10.46 -19.80
CA PHE A 314 3.35 -9.69 -20.89
C PHE A 314 2.63 -8.47 -20.33
N TYR A 315 2.73 -7.36 -21.05
CA TYR A 315 2.09 -6.10 -20.65
C TYR A 315 1.47 -5.43 -21.87
N ARG A 316 0.17 -5.13 -21.79
CA ARG A 316 -0.43 -4.21 -22.75
C ARG A 316 -0.12 -2.79 -22.31
N CYS A 317 0.29 -1.97 -23.27
CA CYS A 317 0.67 -0.59 -23.02
C CYS A 317 -0.14 0.35 -23.91
N TRP A 318 -0.34 1.56 -23.40
CA TRP A 318 -0.88 2.68 -24.16
C TRP A 318 -0.21 3.97 -23.73
N ALA A 319 -0.02 4.90 -24.67
CA ALA A 319 0.44 6.24 -24.38
C ALA A 319 -0.26 7.28 -25.27
N PRO A 320 -0.56 8.48 -24.75
CA PRO A 320 -1.22 9.55 -25.51
C PRO A 320 -0.29 10.23 -26.55
N GLY A 321 0.96 9.80 -26.65
CA GLY A 321 1.98 10.37 -27.53
C GLY A 321 3.21 9.46 -27.63
N PRO A 322 4.27 9.87 -28.34
CA PRO A 322 5.49 9.07 -28.52
C PRO A 322 6.16 8.71 -27.18
N VAL A 323 6.59 7.45 -27.06
CA VAL A 323 7.27 6.90 -25.89
C VAL A 323 8.43 6.01 -26.31
N THR A 324 9.35 5.76 -25.40
CA THR A 324 10.51 4.90 -25.60
C THR A 324 10.34 3.58 -24.85
N LEU A 325 11.02 2.53 -25.31
CA LEU A 325 11.15 1.27 -24.58
C LEU A 325 11.62 1.50 -23.13
N ALA A 326 12.58 2.39 -22.92
CA ALA A 326 13.11 2.69 -21.59
C ALA A 326 12.04 3.23 -20.63
N GLN A 327 11.11 4.07 -21.12
CA GLN A 327 10.00 4.57 -20.32
C GLN A 327 9.02 3.46 -19.96
N LEU A 328 8.66 2.59 -20.92
CA LEU A 328 7.75 1.47 -20.65
C LEU A 328 8.37 0.46 -19.67
N VAL A 329 9.65 0.14 -19.83
CA VAL A 329 10.40 -0.74 -18.90
C VAL A 329 10.45 -0.15 -17.49
N ARG A 330 10.67 1.16 -17.36
CA ARG A 330 10.64 1.86 -16.08
C ARG A 330 9.27 1.69 -15.41
N VAL A 331 8.18 1.97 -16.12
CA VAL A 331 6.82 1.88 -15.57
C VAL A 331 6.47 0.43 -15.19
N ALA A 332 6.83 -0.55 -16.03
CA ALA A 332 6.66 -1.97 -15.70
C ALA A 332 7.45 -2.37 -14.43
N GLY A 333 8.67 -1.86 -14.28
CA GLY A 333 9.55 -2.10 -13.13
C GLY A 333 9.03 -1.51 -11.82
N VAL A 334 8.30 -0.39 -11.89
CA VAL A 334 7.70 0.30 -10.74
C VAL A 334 6.60 -0.53 -10.08
N ARG A 335 5.95 -1.48 -10.78
CA ARG A 335 4.96 -2.38 -10.15
C ARG A 335 5.53 -3.10 -8.92
N TRP A 336 6.81 -3.50 -8.98
CA TRP A 336 7.46 -4.19 -7.86
C TRP A 336 7.65 -3.29 -6.62
N ILE A 337 7.75 -1.99 -6.83
CA ILE A 337 7.91 -1.02 -5.74
C ILE A 337 6.67 -0.99 -4.83
N VAL A 338 5.50 -1.33 -5.36
CA VAL A 338 4.28 -1.45 -4.55
C VAL A 338 4.29 -2.70 -3.67
N GLU A 339 4.82 -3.81 -4.18
CA GLU A 339 5.03 -4.99 -3.32
C GLU A 339 5.93 -4.63 -2.14
N GLU A 340 7.01 -3.87 -2.37
CA GLU A 340 7.85 -3.35 -1.28
C GLU A 340 7.06 -2.45 -0.31
N SER A 341 6.16 -1.60 -0.83
CA SER A 341 5.27 -0.77 -0.01
C SER A 341 4.33 -1.60 0.86
N PHE A 342 3.78 -2.70 0.34
CA PHE A 342 2.93 -3.61 1.11
C PHE A 342 3.72 -4.45 2.11
N GLN A 343 4.89 -4.94 1.73
CA GLN A 343 5.79 -5.66 2.64
C GLN A 343 6.21 -4.76 3.80
N ALA A 344 6.55 -3.50 3.51
CA ALA A 344 6.78 -2.48 4.53
C ALA A 344 5.50 -2.16 5.32
N GLY A 345 4.35 -2.04 4.66
CA GLY A 345 3.05 -1.83 5.28
C GLY A 345 2.74 -2.88 6.34
N LYS A 346 2.83 -4.16 5.97
CA LYS A 346 2.55 -5.31 6.86
C LYS A 346 3.66 -5.49 7.90
N GLY A 347 4.90 -5.60 7.47
CA GLY A 347 6.04 -5.89 8.35
C GLY A 347 6.44 -4.74 9.27
N GLN A 348 6.39 -3.49 8.79
CA GLN A 348 6.95 -2.33 9.48
C GLN A 348 5.91 -1.43 10.14
N VAL A 349 4.64 -1.44 9.72
CA VAL A 349 3.56 -0.66 10.37
C VAL A 349 2.30 -1.48 10.69
N GLY A 350 2.30 -2.79 10.44
CA GLY A 350 1.21 -3.69 10.84
C GLY A 350 -0.10 -3.43 10.12
N LEU A 351 -0.03 -3.10 8.82
CA LEU A 351 -1.20 -2.81 7.98
C LEU A 351 -2.28 -3.91 8.05
N ASP A 352 -1.86 -5.18 8.17
CA ASP A 352 -2.69 -6.38 8.26
C ASP A 352 -2.99 -6.85 9.71
N GLN A 353 -2.41 -6.19 10.71
CA GLN A 353 -2.47 -6.60 12.12
C GLN A 353 -3.68 -6.02 12.87
N HIS A 354 -4.56 -5.29 12.18
CA HIS A 354 -5.72 -4.69 12.80
C HIS A 354 -6.77 -5.72 13.25
N GLN A 355 -7.44 -5.41 14.35
CA GLN A 355 -8.55 -6.21 14.89
C GLN A 355 -9.92 -5.54 14.69
N VAL A 356 -9.97 -4.46 13.91
CA VAL A 356 -11.21 -3.72 13.64
C VAL A 356 -12.14 -4.50 12.72
N ARG A 357 -13.46 -4.34 12.93
CA ARG A 357 -14.52 -5.08 12.21
C ARG A 357 -15.46 -4.19 11.41
N ARG A 358 -15.56 -2.91 11.77
CA ARG A 358 -16.53 -1.97 11.20
C ARG A 358 -15.91 -1.13 10.09
N TRP A 359 -16.75 -0.72 9.14
CA TRP A 359 -16.38 0.12 7.99
C TRP A 359 -15.52 1.33 8.40
N THR A 360 -16.05 2.15 9.30
CA THR A 360 -15.37 3.38 9.76
C THR A 360 -14.03 3.06 10.45
N SER A 361 -13.99 2.02 11.27
CA SER A 361 -12.78 1.66 12.01
C SER A 361 -11.69 1.07 11.11
N TRP A 362 -12.06 0.30 10.09
CA TRP A 362 -11.13 -0.14 9.05
C TRP A 362 -10.53 1.06 8.35
N HIS A 363 -11.38 1.99 7.91
CA HIS A 363 -10.91 3.18 7.21
C HIS A 363 -9.92 3.98 8.07
N ARG A 364 -10.30 4.25 9.31
CA ARG A 364 -9.47 5.01 10.24
C ARG A 364 -8.14 4.34 10.57
N PHE A 365 -8.14 3.03 10.83
CA PHE A 365 -6.90 2.30 11.11
C PHE A 365 -5.96 2.39 9.91
N THR A 366 -6.47 2.02 8.73
CA THR A 366 -5.67 1.91 7.52
C THR A 366 -5.13 3.30 7.12
N THR A 367 -5.89 4.39 7.28
CA THR A 367 -5.37 5.76 7.06
C THR A 367 -4.20 6.09 7.99
N LEU A 368 -4.27 5.74 9.27
CA LEU A 368 -3.16 6.00 10.21
C LEU A 368 -1.94 5.11 9.92
N ALA A 369 -2.16 3.90 9.41
CA ALA A 369 -1.07 3.04 8.93
C ALA A 369 -0.40 3.63 7.67
N LEU A 370 -1.17 4.21 6.75
CA LEU A 370 -0.64 4.97 5.61
C LEU A 370 0.21 6.16 6.06
N ALA A 371 -0.22 6.90 7.10
CA ALA A 371 0.57 7.98 7.68
C ALA A 371 1.92 7.48 8.22
N ALA A 372 1.91 6.39 9.00
CA ALA A 372 3.14 5.79 9.52
C ALA A 372 4.06 5.28 8.39
N LEU A 373 3.48 4.70 7.33
CA LEU A 373 4.23 4.27 6.16
C LEU A 373 4.84 5.45 5.39
N ALA A 374 4.11 6.57 5.26
CA ALA A 374 4.62 7.79 4.65
C ALA A 374 5.81 8.37 5.42
N VAL A 375 5.79 8.36 6.76
CA VAL A 375 6.96 8.74 7.57
C VAL A 375 8.18 7.89 7.18
N LEU A 376 8.03 6.56 7.16
CA LEU A 376 9.14 5.67 6.82
C LEU A 376 9.64 5.90 5.40
N ALA A 377 8.73 6.02 4.42
CA ALA A 377 9.09 6.28 3.03
C ALA A 377 9.88 7.59 2.86
N ILE A 378 9.43 8.67 3.51
CA ILE A 378 10.10 9.98 3.46
C ILE A 378 11.47 9.89 4.13
N CYS A 379 11.56 9.30 5.32
CA CYS A 379 12.84 9.11 6.01
C CYS A 379 13.82 8.26 5.17
N THR A 380 13.34 7.22 4.49
CA THR A 380 14.16 6.39 3.58
C THR A 380 14.64 7.17 2.38
N ALA A 381 13.78 7.94 1.72
CA ALA A 381 14.19 8.79 0.62
C ALA A 381 15.21 9.85 1.05
N ASP A 382 15.05 10.39 2.25
CA ASP A 382 15.90 11.41 2.83
C ASP A 382 17.30 10.91 3.22
N ALA A 383 17.39 9.64 3.58
CA ALA A 383 18.64 8.97 3.95
C ALA A 383 19.45 8.47 2.74
N ARG A 384 18.89 8.52 1.53
CA ARG A 384 19.63 8.23 0.28
C ARG A 384 20.54 9.41 -0.05
N THR A 385 21.69 9.47 0.62
CA THR A 385 22.69 10.52 0.43
C THR A 385 23.48 10.27 -0.86
N PRO A 386 23.76 11.29 -1.69
CA PRO A 386 24.56 11.12 -2.91
C PRO A 386 26.03 10.75 -2.65
N ASP A 387 26.54 10.92 -1.42
CA ASP A 387 27.96 10.77 -1.11
C ASP A 387 28.37 9.32 -0.81
N ARG A 388 28.05 8.43 -1.75
CA ARG A 388 28.43 7.02 -1.76
C ARG A 388 29.96 6.81 -1.75
N ARG A 389 30.73 7.89 -1.99
CA ARG A 389 32.19 7.88 -2.04
C ARG A 389 32.83 7.88 -0.66
N ALA A 390 32.12 8.30 0.38
CA ALA A 390 32.67 8.39 1.73
C ALA A 390 32.79 7.02 2.43
N GLN A 391 31.92 6.04 2.10
CA GLN A 391 31.87 4.72 2.76
C GLN A 391 31.40 3.62 1.79
N PRO A 392 32.31 3.03 0.97
CA PRO A 392 31.95 2.07 -0.08
C PRO A 392 31.36 0.75 0.43
N ASP A 393 31.61 0.40 1.70
CA ASP A 393 31.17 -0.87 2.30
C ASP A 393 29.77 -0.81 2.95
N MET A 394 29.11 0.35 2.92
CA MET A 394 27.78 0.54 3.53
C MET A 394 26.68 0.70 2.49
N ILE A 395 25.57 0.00 2.71
CA ILE A 395 24.34 0.21 1.94
C ILE A 395 23.53 1.36 2.54
N ASP A 396 22.66 1.97 1.72
CA ASP A 396 21.71 2.97 2.19
C ASP A 396 20.81 2.41 3.31
N LEU A 397 20.38 3.29 4.23
CA LEU A 397 19.47 2.90 5.29
C LEU A 397 18.15 2.35 4.72
N THR A 398 17.89 1.07 5.01
CA THR A 398 16.64 0.40 4.63
C THR A 398 15.47 0.90 5.47
N VAL A 399 14.24 0.71 4.98
CA VAL A 399 13.01 1.00 5.74
C VAL A 399 13.01 0.32 7.12
N ASN A 400 13.47 -0.93 7.18
CA ASN A 400 13.53 -1.71 8.42
C ASN A 400 14.51 -1.10 9.42
N GLU A 401 15.69 -0.70 8.97
CA GLU A 401 16.71 -0.11 9.84
C GLU A 401 16.30 1.29 10.28
N ILE A 402 15.70 2.10 9.42
CA ILE A 402 15.13 3.41 9.80
C ILE A 402 14.07 3.25 10.87
N ARG A 403 13.12 2.31 10.71
CA ARG A 403 12.13 2.04 11.76
C ARG A 403 12.81 1.65 13.08
N ARG A 404 13.80 0.75 13.03
CA ARG A 404 14.55 0.31 14.21
C ARG A 404 15.23 1.50 14.91
N LEU A 405 15.91 2.36 14.17
CA LEU A 405 16.61 3.53 14.71
C LEU A 405 15.62 4.58 15.23
N ILE A 406 14.49 4.84 14.54
CA ILE A 406 13.40 5.68 15.07
C ILE A 406 12.92 5.16 16.42
N ASN A 407 12.77 3.85 16.58
CA ASN A 407 12.31 3.27 17.84
C ASN A 407 13.32 3.43 18.99
N VAL A 408 14.60 3.21 18.70
CA VAL A 408 15.66 3.35 19.70
C VAL A 408 15.88 4.81 20.09
N LEU A 409 15.84 5.73 19.11
CA LEU A 409 16.27 7.11 19.30
C LEU A 409 15.11 8.08 19.60
N LEU A 410 13.90 7.81 19.12
CA LEU A 410 12.78 8.77 19.15
C LEU A 410 11.53 8.27 19.87
N ILE A 411 11.33 6.95 20.00
CA ILE A 411 10.10 6.37 20.57
C ILE A 411 10.44 5.41 21.73
N PRO A 412 11.03 5.91 22.83
CA PRO A 412 11.43 5.06 23.93
C PRO A 412 10.21 4.36 24.56
N PRO A 413 10.30 3.07 24.90
CA PRO A 413 9.20 2.35 25.54
C PRO A 413 8.94 2.90 26.94
N THR A 414 7.69 2.82 27.40
CA THR A 414 7.36 3.14 28.80
C THR A 414 8.01 2.13 29.75
N ARG A 415 8.96 2.56 30.59
CA ARG A 415 9.81 1.68 31.43
C ARG A 415 9.33 1.44 32.87
N SER A 416 8.23 2.05 33.30
CA SER A 416 7.77 1.89 34.70
C SER A 416 7.23 0.48 34.99
N THR A 417 7.80 -0.19 35.99
CA THR A 417 7.33 -1.51 36.47
C THR A 417 5.87 -1.46 36.92
N ALA A 418 5.48 -0.42 37.67
CA ALA A 418 4.10 -0.22 38.12
C ALA A 418 3.14 -0.10 36.93
N TYR A 419 3.56 0.60 35.87
CA TYR A 419 2.79 0.71 34.63
C TYR A 419 2.58 -0.64 33.94
N ARG A 420 3.63 -1.45 33.80
CA ARG A 420 3.56 -2.79 33.20
C ARG A 420 2.69 -3.75 34.03
N LEU A 421 2.81 -3.73 35.35
CA LEU A 421 1.97 -4.54 36.24
C LEU A 421 0.49 -4.14 36.16
N ARG A 422 0.19 -2.85 36.00
CA ARG A 422 -1.17 -2.36 35.78
C ARG A 422 -1.76 -2.91 34.47
N TRP A 423 -1.00 -2.89 33.38
CA TRP A 423 -1.43 -3.49 32.10
C TRP A 423 -1.63 -5.00 32.20
N SER A 424 -0.73 -5.72 32.88
CA SER A 424 -0.89 -7.14 33.18
C SER A 424 -2.19 -7.43 33.94
N ASN A 425 -2.48 -6.66 35.00
CA ASN A 425 -3.73 -6.77 35.75
C ASN A 425 -4.96 -6.47 34.88
N TRP A 426 -4.89 -5.46 34.02
CA TRP A 426 -5.97 -5.13 33.10
C TRP A 426 -6.25 -6.27 32.10
N ARG A 427 -5.22 -6.82 31.46
CA ARG A 427 -5.36 -7.93 30.48
C ARG A 427 -5.98 -9.16 31.13
N ARG A 428 -5.51 -9.56 32.32
CA ARG A 428 -6.06 -10.72 33.07
C ARG A 428 -7.52 -10.50 33.45
N ARG A 429 -7.90 -9.31 33.92
CA ARG A 429 -9.30 -8.96 34.21
C ARG A 429 -10.16 -9.00 32.94
N HIS A 430 -9.65 -8.50 31.83
CA HIS A 430 -10.36 -8.55 30.55
C HIS A 430 -10.56 -9.99 30.06
N GLN A 431 -9.52 -10.81 30.07
CA GLN A 431 -9.59 -12.23 29.71
C GLN A 431 -10.60 -12.99 30.59
N ALA A 432 -10.60 -12.74 31.90
CA ALA A 432 -11.58 -13.32 32.81
C ALA A 432 -13.03 -12.93 32.45
N ARG A 433 -13.27 -11.66 32.07
CA ARG A 433 -14.59 -11.20 31.62
C ARG A 433 -14.98 -11.83 30.28
N ALA A 434 -14.06 -11.88 29.32
CA ALA A 434 -14.29 -12.51 28.01
C ALA A 434 -14.63 -13.99 28.17
N ARG A 435 -13.89 -14.72 29.01
CA ARG A 435 -14.15 -16.13 29.34
C ARG A 435 -15.55 -16.33 29.91
N ARG A 436 -15.98 -15.49 30.87
CA ARG A 436 -17.35 -15.53 31.42
C ARG A 436 -18.42 -15.28 30.36
N ALA A 437 -18.22 -14.28 29.51
CA ALA A 437 -19.14 -13.98 28.42
C ALA A 437 -19.25 -15.12 27.40
N HIS A 438 -18.13 -15.76 27.06
CA HIS A 438 -18.13 -16.95 26.20
C HIS A 438 -18.88 -18.13 26.82
N TYR A 439 -18.68 -18.41 28.11
CA TYR A 439 -19.43 -19.45 28.80
C TYR A 439 -20.93 -19.13 28.86
N ALA A 440 -21.30 -17.89 29.22
CA ALA A 440 -22.70 -17.48 29.25
C ALA A 440 -23.38 -17.63 27.88
N ARG A 441 -22.69 -17.24 26.79
CA ARG A 441 -23.19 -17.42 25.42
C ARG A 441 -23.32 -18.90 25.04
N ARG A 442 -22.36 -19.75 25.43
CA ARG A 442 -22.41 -21.18 25.13
C ARG A 442 -23.60 -21.83 25.84
N LEU A 443 -23.77 -21.53 27.13
CA LEU A 443 -24.91 -22.00 27.93
C LEU A 443 -26.25 -21.49 27.35
N SER A 444 -26.34 -20.23 26.91
CA SER A 444 -27.59 -19.74 26.29
C SER A 444 -27.92 -20.42 24.97
N LEU A 445 -26.92 -20.87 24.20
CA LEU A 445 -27.12 -21.63 22.96
C LEU A 445 -27.47 -23.10 23.23
N GLU A 446 -26.97 -23.67 24.32
CA GLU A 446 -27.32 -25.04 24.77
C GLU A 446 -28.74 -25.12 25.35
N ILE A 447 -29.36 -23.99 25.74
CA ILE A 447 -30.70 -23.91 26.36
C ILE A 447 -31.79 -23.52 25.34
N GLN A 448 -31.44 -23.09 24.11
CA GLN A 448 -32.43 -22.87 23.05
C GLN A 448 -32.68 -24.17 22.28
N PRO A 449 -33.92 -24.71 22.26
CA PRO A 449 -34.25 -25.97 21.58
C PRO A 449 -34.12 -25.88 20.06
#